data_AF-A0A3M1WDZ5-F1
#
_entry.id   AF-A0A3M1WDZ5-F1
#
_cell.length_a   1.000
_cell.length_b   1.000
_cell.length_c   1.000
_cell.angle_alpha   90.00
_cell.angle_beta   90.00
_cell.angle_gamma   90.00
#
_symmetry.space_group_name_H-M   'P 1'
#
loop_
_entity.id
_entity.type
_entity.pdbx_description
1 polymer ?
#
loop_
_entity_poly.entity_id
_entity_poly.type
_entity_poly.pdbx_seq_one_letter_code
_entity_poly.pdbx_strand_id
1 'polypeptide(L)'
;MSLNLARPCCDQDLTQYRHKVVRDLVWSLFSPDLVSPDWPGTANLEEDWLCRMLLDLLPALSELDSDPTPLQATLAERRSGRLGESFELLIRHALSLHPDIELLAHNL
;
A
#
# COMPACT_ATOMS: atom_id res chain seq x y z
N MET A 1 -12.32 -24.51 8.61
CA MET A 1 -13.45 -23.56 8.49
C MET A 1 -12.85 -22.26 8.03
N SER A 2 -12.74 -22.10 6.71
CA SER A 2 -12.05 -20.97 6.09
C SER A 2 -12.96 -19.74 6.18
N LEU A 3 -12.66 -18.84 7.09
CA LEU A 3 -13.34 -17.55 7.14
C LEU A 3 -12.76 -16.67 6.03
N ASN A 4 -13.66 -16.17 5.18
CA ASN A 4 -13.37 -15.13 4.20
C ASN A 4 -12.66 -13.96 4.89
N LEU A 5 -11.36 -13.79 4.63
CA LEU A 5 -10.54 -12.65 5.03
C LEU A 5 -10.62 -11.50 4.01
N ALA A 6 -11.70 -11.44 3.23
CA ALA A 6 -11.91 -10.34 2.31
C ALA A 6 -12.40 -9.13 3.13
N ARG A 7 -11.48 -8.27 3.55
CA ARG A 7 -11.82 -6.91 4.00
C ARG A 7 -12.63 -6.27 2.88
N PRO A 8 -13.84 -5.76 3.14
CA PRO A 8 -14.72 -5.24 2.08
C PRO A 8 -14.12 -4.05 1.32
N CYS A 9 -13.13 -3.35 1.87
CA CYS A 9 -12.39 -2.29 1.19
C CYS A 9 -11.23 -2.77 0.30
N CYS A 10 -10.81 -4.04 0.40
CA CYS A 10 -9.62 -4.59 -0.24
C CYS A 10 -9.85 -5.28 -1.60
N ASP A 11 -11.07 -5.28 -2.12
CA ASP A 11 -11.36 -5.86 -3.44
C ASP A 11 -11.06 -4.85 -4.57
N GLN A 12 -9.77 -4.51 -4.72
CA GLN A 12 -9.31 -3.62 -5.78
C GLN A 12 -9.03 -4.44 -7.05
N ASP A 13 -9.72 -4.10 -8.15
CA ASP A 13 -9.37 -4.63 -9.46
C ASP A 13 -8.02 -4.05 -9.91
N LEU A 14 -6.96 -4.84 -9.81
CA LEU A 14 -5.61 -4.41 -10.21
C LEU A 14 -5.49 -4.19 -11.72
N THR A 15 -6.39 -4.74 -12.54
CA THR A 15 -6.32 -4.61 -14.00
C THR A 15 -6.68 -3.21 -14.50
N GLN A 16 -7.35 -2.40 -13.67
CA GLN A 16 -7.67 -1.01 -13.99
C GLN A 16 -6.42 -0.11 -14.07
N TYR A 17 -5.35 -0.47 -13.36
CA TYR A 17 -4.10 0.30 -13.33
C TYR A 17 -3.18 -0.13 -14.45
N ARG A 18 -2.78 0.81 -15.30
CA ARG A 18 -1.98 0.58 -16.51
C ARG A 18 -0.53 0.25 -16.17
N HIS A 19 0.04 0.94 -15.20
CA HIS A 19 1.46 0.84 -14.90
C HIS A 19 1.72 -0.24 -13.85
N LYS A 20 2.67 -1.16 -14.14
CA LYS A 20 3.05 -2.23 -13.21
C LYS A 20 3.43 -1.68 -11.83
N VAL A 21 4.17 -0.58 -11.82
CA VAL A 21 4.66 0.04 -10.58
C VAL A 21 3.50 0.51 -9.68
N VAL A 22 2.41 1.00 -10.28
CA VAL A 22 1.20 1.41 -9.55
C VAL A 22 0.42 0.17 -9.10
N ARG A 23 0.32 -0.88 -9.92
CA ARG A 23 -0.24 -2.17 -9.48
C ARG A 23 0.49 -2.76 -8.27
N ASP A 24 1.83 -2.68 -8.26
CA ASP A 24 2.64 -3.15 -7.12
C ASP A 24 2.34 -2.34 -5.85
N LEU A 25 2.15 -1.01 -5.98
CA LEU A 25 1.74 -0.13 -4.88
C LEU A 25 0.35 -0.48 -4.35
N VAL A 26 -0.64 -0.59 -5.24
CA VAL A 26 -2.02 -0.94 -4.89
C VAL A 26 -2.07 -2.32 -4.24
N TRP A 27 -1.35 -3.30 -4.78
CA TRP A 27 -1.26 -4.61 -4.16
C TRP A 27 -0.67 -4.52 -2.75
N SER A 28 0.35 -3.70 -2.53
CA SER A 28 1.00 -3.55 -1.21
C SER A 28 0.08 -2.91 -0.17
N LEU A 29 -0.90 -2.11 -0.60
CA LEU A 29 -1.87 -1.42 0.26
C LEU A 29 -3.12 -2.25 0.55
N PHE A 30 -3.61 -2.98 -0.46
CA PHE A 30 -4.89 -3.70 -0.41
C PHE A 30 -4.74 -5.23 -0.39
N SER A 31 -3.51 -5.76 -0.33
CA SER A 31 -3.31 -7.21 -0.23
C SER A 31 -4.05 -7.78 0.98
N PRO A 32 -4.58 -9.01 0.89
CA PRO A 32 -5.09 -9.72 2.06
C PRO A 32 -4.04 -9.80 3.15
N ASP A 33 -4.50 -9.90 4.40
CA ASP A 33 -3.60 -10.07 5.55
C ASP A 33 -2.75 -11.34 5.35
N LEU A 34 -1.42 -11.16 5.41
CA LEU A 34 -0.46 -12.26 5.23
C LEU A 34 -0.26 -13.09 6.50
N VAL A 35 -0.66 -12.55 7.65
CA VAL A 35 -0.50 -13.15 8.97
C VAL A 35 -1.88 -13.33 9.58
N SER A 36 -2.09 -14.47 10.24
CA SER A 36 -3.34 -14.72 10.97
C SER A 36 -3.53 -13.65 12.06
N PRO A 37 -4.75 -13.11 12.25
CA PRO A 37 -5.03 -12.17 13.35
C PRO A 37 -4.82 -12.78 14.74
N ASP A 38 -4.76 -14.12 14.84
CA ASP A 38 -4.50 -14.86 16.09
C ASP A 38 -3.01 -15.01 16.41
N TRP A 39 -2.11 -14.53 15.54
CA TRP A 39 -0.67 -14.70 15.74
C TRP A 39 -0.14 -13.81 16.87
N PRO A 40 0.63 -14.34 17.83
CA PRO A 40 1.15 -13.53 18.93
C PRO A 40 1.98 -12.35 18.44
N GLY A 41 1.62 -11.14 18.88
CA GLY A 41 2.31 -9.90 18.50
C GLY A 41 1.77 -9.21 17.24
N THR A 42 0.67 -9.66 16.65
CA THR A 42 -0.04 -8.89 15.62
C THR A 42 -0.75 -7.69 16.26
N ALA A 43 -0.21 -6.50 16.04
CA ALA A 43 -0.94 -5.26 16.28
C ALA A 43 -1.89 -5.04 15.09
N ASN A 44 -3.18 -5.28 15.31
CA ASN A 44 -4.19 -5.01 14.30
C ASN A 44 -4.61 -3.55 14.39
N LEU A 45 -4.53 -2.84 13.27
CA LEU A 45 -5.18 -1.54 13.13
C LEU A 45 -6.70 -1.75 13.14
N GLU A 46 -7.42 -0.81 13.74
CA GLU A 46 -8.88 -0.73 13.66
C GLU A 46 -9.30 -0.81 12.19
N GLU A 47 -10.10 -1.83 11.85
CA GLU A 47 -10.41 -2.17 10.47
C GLU A 47 -11.13 -1.03 9.74
N ASP A 48 -12.09 -0.39 10.41
CA ASP A 48 -12.84 0.75 9.87
C ASP A 48 -11.92 1.93 9.56
N TRP A 49 -10.95 2.21 10.45
CA TRP A 49 -10.00 3.31 10.25
C TRP A 49 -9.07 3.01 9.06
N LEU A 50 -8.52 1.79 9.01
CA LEU A 50 -7.63 1.38 7.92
C LEU A 50 -8.37 1.39 6.58
N CYS A 51 -9.61 0.89 6.52
CA CYS A 51 -10.39 0.93 5.30
C CYS A 51 -10.66 2.37 4.82
N ARG A 52 -10.98 3.32 5.72
CA ARG A 52 -11.17 4.72 5.34
C ARG A 52 -9.88 5.32 4.77
N MET A 53 -8.78 5.17 5.50
CA MET A 53 -7.45 5.64 5.09
C MET A 53 -7.05 5.11 3.70
N LEU A 54 -7.30 3.83 3.43
CA LEU A 54 -7.03 3.23 2.13
C LEU A 54 -7.96 3.75 1.03
N LEU A 55 -9.25 3.92 1.30
CA LEU A 55 -10.21 4.45 0.33
C LEU A 55 -9.90 5.92 -0.05
N ASP A 56 -9.44 6.71 0.92
CA ASP A 56 -9.05 8.11 0.71
C ASP A 56 -7.82 8.25 -0.22
N LEU A 57 -7.03 7.19 -0.40
CA LEU A 57 -5.91 7.15 -1.35
C LEU A 57 -6.35 6.88 -2.80
N LEU A 58 -7.55 6.35 -3.05
CA LEU A 58 -7.97 5.94 -4.41
C LEU A 58 -7.88 7.06 -5.46
N PRO A 59 -8.31 8.31 -5.19
CA PRO A 59 -8.15 9.41 -6.15
C PRO A 59 -6.67 9.66 -6.48
N ALA A 60 -5.80 9.72 -5.48
CA ALA A 60 -4.37 9.92 -5.66
C ALA A 60 -3.72 8.77 -6.44
N LEU A 61 -4.16 7.52 -6.21
CA LEU A 61 -3.68 6.35 -6.96
C LEU A 61 -4.11 6.40 -8.44
N SER A 62 -5.32 6.89 -8.74
CA SER A 62 -5.76 7.10 -10.12
C SER A 62 -4.98 8.21 -10.83
N GLU A 63 -4.65 9.29 -10.13
CA GLU A 63 -3.79 10.36 -10.65
C GLU A 63 -2.36 9.84 -10.90
N LEU A 64 -1.83 9.06 -9.96
CA LEU A 64 -0.51 8.43 -10.07
C LEU A 64 -0.43 7.40 -11.20
N ASP A 65 -1.52 6.71 -11.54
CA ASP A 65 -1.54 5.85 -12.75
C ASP A 65 -1.63 6.65 -14.05
N SER A 66 -2.05 7.92 -14.00
CA SER A 66 -1.97 8.81 -15.16
C SER A 66 -0.55 9.31 -15.41
N ASP A 67 0.23 9.53 -14.34
CA ASP A 67 1.66 9.82 -14.39
C ASP A 67 2.43 9.06 -13.27
N PRO A 68 3.04 7.89 -13.59
CA PRO A 68 3.74 7.09 -12.59
C PRO A 68 5.15 7.60 -12.27
N THR A 69 5.60 8.69 -12.91
CA THR A 69 6.97 9.21 -12.79
C THR A 69 7.38 9.48 -11.32
N PRO A 70 6.53 10.07 -10.45
CA PRO A 70 6.89 10.30 -9.05
C PRO A 70 7.20 9.01 -8.30
N LEU A 71 6.40 7.96 -8.49
CA LEU A 71 6.60 6.66 -7.86
C LEU A 71 7.86 5.96 -8.39
N GLN A 72 8.11 6.06 -9.70
CA GLN A 72 9.35 5.53 -10.30
C GLN A 72 10.59 6.22 -9.74
N ALA A 73 10.54 7.54 -9.54
CA ALA A 73 11.62 8.30 -8.92
C ALA A 73 11.88 7.84 -7.48
N THR A 74 10.83 7.68 -6.67
CA THR A 74 10.94 7.11 -5.32
C THR A 74 11.59 5.73 -5.33
N LEU A 75 11.18 4.87 -6.26
CA LEU A 75 11.72 3.51 -6.35
C LEU A 75 13.12 3.45 -6.96
N ALA A 76 13.61 4.52 -7.59
CA ALA A 76 14.99 4.62 -8.02
C ALA A 76 15.97 4.89 -6.85
N GLU A 77 15.46 5.29 -5.68
CA GLU A 77 16.27 5.50 -4.46
C GLU A 77 16.79 4.18 -3.85
N ARG A 78 16.30 3.03 -4.32
CA ARG A 78 16.74 1.70 -3.88
C ARG A 78 18.25 1.58 -4.00
N ARG A 79 18.91 1.26 -2.88
CA ARG A 79 20.36 1.04 -2.80
C ARG A 79 20.73 -0.43 -3.07
N SER A 80 19.76 -1.34 -2.98
CA SER A 80 19.96 -2.77 -3.18
C SER A 80 18.81 -3.44 -3.94
N GLY A 81 19.03 -4.69 -4.37
CA GLY A 81 18.00 -5.55 -4.93
C GLY A 81 17.14 -6.28 -3.88
N ARG A 82 17.21 -5.89 -2.59
CA ARG A 82 16.45 -6.57 -1.52
C ARG A 82 14.98 -6.22 -1.64
N LEU A 83 14.12 -7.23 -1.55
CA LEU A 83 12.67 -7.06 -1.70
C LEU A 83 12.07 -6.11 -0.66
N GLY A 84 12.54 -6.19 0.59
CA GLY A 84 12.03 -5.37 1.70
C GLY A 84 12.21 -3.86 1.46
N GLU A 85 13.31 -3.45 0.84
CA GLU A 85 13.57 -2.04 0.52
C GLU A 85 12.57 -1.50 -0.51
N SER A 86 12.22 -2.32 -1.50
CA SER A 86 11.22 -1.95 -2.50
C SER A 86 9.84 -1.77 -1.87
N PHE A 87 9.45 -2.69 -0.98
CA PHE A 87 8.18 -2.60 -0.25
C PHE A 87 8.13 -1.35 0.64
N GLU A 88 9.20 -1.06 1.38
CA GLU A 88 9.25 0.13 2.22
C GLU A 88 9.09 1.43 1.42
N LEU A 89 9.76 1.54 0.27
CA LEU A 89 9.61 2.71 -0.61
C LEU A 89 8.19 2.85 -1.17
N LEU A 90 7.50 1.75 -1.48
CA LEU A 90 6.09 1.77 -1.87
C LEU A 90 5.22 2.35 -0.75
N ILE A 91 5.33 1.79 0.47
CA ILE A 91 4.54 2.25 1.61
C ILE A 91 4.87 3.71 1.96
N ARG A 92 6.16 4.08 1.96
CA ARG A 92 6.59 5.47 2.18
C ARG A 92 5.96 6.43 1.18
N HIS A 93 5.94 6.06 -0.10
CA HIS A 93 5.29 6.86 -1.13
C HIS A 93 3.78 6.99 -0.88
N ALA A 94 3.08 5.88 -0.60
CA ALA A 94 1.66 5.92 -0.30
C ALA A 94 1.31 6.84 0.89
N LEU A 95 2.08 6.74 1.99
CA LEU A 95 1.86 7.59 3.16
C LEU A 95 2.04 9.08 2.83
N SER A 96 2.95 9.42 1.91
CA SER A 96 3.14 10.81 1.46
C SER A 96 2.02 11.36 0.57
N LEU A 97 1.17 10.49 0.00
CA LEU A 97 0.00 10.89 -0.79
C LEU A 97 -1.22 11.17 0.08
N HIS A 98 -1.25 10.66 1.32
CA HIS A 98 -2.41 10.78 2.17
C HIS A 98 -2.45 12.18 2.82
N PRO A 99 -3.57 12.92 2.70
CA PRO A 99 -3.64 14.32 3.14
C PRO A 99 -3.45 14.50 4.66
N ASP A 100 -3.92 13.54 5.44
CA ASP A 100 -3.92 13.61 6.92
C ASP A 100 -2.81 12.78 7.58
N ILE A 101 -1.82 12.29 6.83
CA ILE A 101 -0.71 11.52 7.38
C ILE A 101 0.59 12.29 7.21
N GLU A 102 1.33 12.42 8.31
CA GLU A 102 2.69 12.91 8.31
C GLU A 102 3.66 11.74 8.53
N LEU A 103 4.61 11.57 7.62
CA LEU A 103 5.68 10.59 7.77
C LEU A 103 6.72 11.11 8.77
N LEU A 104 6.74 10.55 9.97
CA LEU A 104 7.69 10.96 11.02
C LEU A 104 9.11 10.40 10.82
N ALA A 105 9.21 9.18 10.28
CA ALA A 105 10.49 8.50 10.03
C ALA A 105 10.33 7.38 8.99
N HIS A 106 11.44 6.96 8.39
CA HIS A 106 11.57 5.73 7.59
C HIS A 106 12.88 5.02 7.94
N ASN A 107 13.01 3.74 7.62
CA ASN A 107 14.15 2.90 8.00
C ASN A 107 15.29 2.91 6.97
N LEU A 108 15.05 3.37 5.74
CA LEU A 108 16.04 3.48 4.65
C LEU A 108 16.95 4.73 4.72
#